data_AF-A0A1H6VTR6-F1
#
_entry.id   AF-A0A1H6VTR6-F1
#
_cell.length_a   1.000
_cell.length_b   1.000
_cell.length_c   1.000
_cell.angle_alpha   90.00
_cell.angle_beta   90.00
_cell.angle_gamma   90.00
#
_symmetry.space_group_name_H-M   'P 1'
#
loop_
_entity.id
_entity.type
_entity.pdbx_description
1 polymer ?
#
loop_
_entity_poly.entity_id
_entity_poly.type
_entity_poly.pdbx_seq_one_letter_code
_entity_poly.pdbx_strand_id
1 'polypeptide(L)'
;MATLQETVDTYGAAWRETDPAKRLELLETVWADDAVYVDPMARVEGRAALVAHIGEVLASTGGRVEITSRPNAHHDVAHFTWHMVGPDGAILVRGHDMATLDTDGRIARLAGFFGDPDPLA
;
A
#
# COMPACT_ATOMS: atom_id res chain seq x y z
N MET A 1 17.94 7.78 -4.78
CA MET A 1 16.80 6.87 -4.98
C MET A 1 16.73 5.95 -3.80
N ALA A 2 15.55 5.78 -3.22
CA ALA A 2 15.33 4.81 -2.16
C ALA A 2 15.48 3.39 -2.74
N THR A 3 15.91 2.44 -1.91
CA THR A 3 15.82 1.02 -2.23
C THR A 3 14.35 0.60 -2.27
N LEU A 4 14.04 -0.49 -2.99
CA LEU A 4 12.67 -1.00 -3.03
C LEU A 4 12.10 -1.33 -1.63
N GLN A 5 12.95 -1.84 -0.73
CA GLN A 5 12.56 -2.11 0.64
C GLN A 5 12.13 -0.81 1.35
N GLU A 6 12.92 0.26 1.23
CA GLU A 6 12.57 1.57 1.78
C GLU A 6 11.28 2.12 1.15
N THR A 7 11.10 1.98 -0.16
CA THR A 7 9.86 2.40 -0.86
C THR A 7 8.62 1.71 -0.26
N VAL A 8 8.67 0.39 -0.09
CA VAL A 8 7.55 -0.40 0.46
C VAL A 8 7.34 -0.13 1.95
N ASP A 9 8.41 0.03 2.73
CA ASP A 9 8.30 0.33 4.15
C ASP A 9 7.68 1.72 4.40
N THR A 10 8.05 2.71 3.61
CA THR A 10 7.47 4.06 3.66
C THR A 10 6.03 4.08 3.17
N TYR A 11 5.70 3.32 2.12
CA TYR A 11 4.31 3.12 1.69
C TYR A 11 3.47 2.49 2.81
N GLY A 12 3.97 1.42 3.44
CA GLY A 12 3.31 0.78 4.59
C GLY A 12 3.21 1.72 5.80
N ALA A 13 4.16 2.63 6.01
CA ALA A 13 4.07 3.65 7.05
C ALA A 13 2.91 4.63 6.82
N ALA A 14 2.61 5.00 5.57
CA ALA A 14 1.46 5.84 5.25
C ALA A 14 0.13 5.18 5.68
N TRP A 15 0.02 3.86 5.56
CA TRP A 15 -1.10 3.03 6.04
C TRP A 15 -1.09 2.73 7.54
N ARG A 16 -0.25 3.42 8.32
CA ARG A 16 -0.27 3.41 9.80
C ARG A 16 -0.30 4.81 10.40
N GLU A 17 -0.10 5.84 9.57
CA GLU A 17 -0.09 7.24 9.98
C GLU A 17 -1.52 7.78 10.02
N THR A 18 -1.93 8.38 11.13
CA THR A 18 -3.28 8.92 11.34
C THR A 18 -3.38 10.40 10.98
N ASP A 19 -2.26 11.13 11.01
CA ASP A 19 -2.16 12.53 10.61
C ASP A 19 -2.12 12.65 9.07
N PRO A 20 -3.10 13.30 8.43
CA PRO A 20 -3.14 13.42 6.97
C PRO A 20 -1.94 14.20 6.40
N ALA A 21 -1.37 15.16 7.14
CA ALA A 21 -0.22 15.93 6.65
C ALA A 21 1.05 15.07 6.62
N LYS A 22 1.31 14.32 7.69
CA LYS A 22 2.43 13.37 7.72
C LYS A 22 2.26 12.23 6.72
N ARG A 23 1.03 11.76 6.53
CA ARG A 23 0.73 10.75 5.50
C ARG A 23 1.05 11.27 4.10
N LEU A 24 0.72 12.53 3.82
CA LEU A 24 1.10 13.18 2.56
C LEU A 24 2.62 13.24 2.41
N GLU A 25 3.36 13.70 3.41
CA GLU A 25 4.82 13.76 3.39
C GLU A 25 5.45 12.38 3.09
N LEU A 26 4.93 11.31 3.69
CA LEU A 26 5.37 9.94 3.39
C LEU A 26 5.13 9.59 1.93
N LEU A 27 3.92 9.80 1.41
CA LEU A 27 3.58 9.46 0.03
C LEU A 27 4.25 10.35 -1.01
N GLU A 28 4.65 11.58 -0.69
CA GLU A 28 5.47 12.43 -1.57
C GLU A 28 6.82 11.81 -1.93
N THR A 29 7.34 10.95 -1.06
CA THR A 29 8.63 10.31 -1.29
C THR A 29 8.54 9.08 -2.18
N VAL A 30 7.43 8.31 -2.09
CA VAL A 30 7.34 6.95 -2.66
C VAL A 30 6.16 6.70 -3.60
N TRP A 31 5.22 7.63 -3.73
CA TRP A 31 4.05 7.50 -4.62
C TRP A 31 4.17 8.55 -5.73
N ALA A 32 4.02 8.17 -7.00
CA ALA A 32 4.04 9.14 -8.10
C ALA A 32 2.81 10.07 -8.05
N ASP A 33 2.92 11.27 -8.62
CA ASP A 33 1.88 12.31 -8.46
C ASP A 33 0.50 11.85 -8.96
N ASP A 34 0.47 11.15 -10.09
CA ASP A 34 -0.70 10.64 -10.81
C ASP A 34 -0.90 9.12 -10.65
N ALA A 35 -0.21 8.50 -9.69
CA ALA A 35 -0.27 7.06 -9.52
C ALA A 35 -1.66 6.55 -9.13
N VAL A 36 -1.94 5.31 -9.53
CA VAL A 36 -3.25 4.67 -9.36
C VAL A 36 -3.16 3.51 -8.37
N TYR A 37 -3.97 3.58 -7.32
CA TYR A 37 -4.26 2.46 -6.43
C TYR A 37 -5.55 1.78 -6.87
N VAL A 38 -5.56 0.45 -6.93
CA VAL A 38 -6.77 -0.33 -7.14
C VAL A 38 -6.72 -1.60 -6.30
N ASP A 39 -7.85 -1.93 -5.68
CA ASP A 39 -8.07 -3.21 -5.00
C ASP A 39 -9.53 -3.67 -5.27
N PRO A 40 -10.01 -4.77 -4.67
CA PRO A 40 -11.39 -5.22 -4.86
C PRO A 40 -12.49 -4.24 -4.42
N MET A 41 -12.17 -3.24 -3.59
CA MET A 41 -13.12 -2.31 -2.96
C MET A 41 -13.03 -0.89 -3.51
N ALA A 42 -11.88 -0.48 -4.05
CA ALA A 42 -11.62 0.89 -4.43
C ALA A 42 -10.73 1.02 -5.69
N ARG A 43 -10.94 2.12 -6.41
CA ARG A 43 -10.01 2.67 -7.40
C ARG A 43 -9.75 4.13 -7.02
N VAL A 44 -8.49 4.48 -6.81
CA VAL A 44 -8.06 5.79 -6.32
C VAL A 44 -6.95 6.32 -7.20
N GLU A 45 -7.12 7.52 -7.72
CA GLU A 45 -6.19 8.14 -8.66
C GLU A 45 -5.56 9.40 -8.04
N GLY A 46 -4.24 9.45 -8.04
CA GLY A 46 -3.46 10.58 -7.55
C GLY A 46 -3.18 10.55 -6.05
N ARG A 47 -2.05 11.15 -5.66
CA ARG A 47 -1.54 11.12 -4.28
C ARG A 47 -2.52 11.67 -3.24
N ALA A 48 -3.16 12.80 -3.51
CA ALA A 48 -4.08 13.43 -2.57
C ALA A 48 -5.32 12.56 -2.29
N ALA A 49 -5.84 11.87 -3.32
CA ALA A 49 -6.96 10.96 -3.16
C ALA A 49 -6.54 9.72 -2.35
N LEU A 50 -5.32 9.21 -2.55
CA LEU A 50 -4.79 8.11 -1.75
C LEU A 50 -4.63 8.50 -0.27
N VAL A 51 -4.13 9.71 0.02
CA VAL A 51 -4.06 10.22 1.40
C VAL A 51 -5.44 10.18 2.07
N ALA A 52 -6.48 10.67 1.40
CA ALA A 52 -7.84 10.68 1.92
C ALA A 52 -8.37 9.25 2.14
N HIS A 53 -8.23 8.39 1.13
CA HIS A 53 -8.69 7.01 1.17
C HIS A 53 -8.08 6.21 2.33
N ILE A 54 -6.76 6.29 2.52
CA ILE A 54 -6.10 5.64 3.65
C ILE A 54 -6.71 6.12 4.99
N GLY A 55 -7.01 7.42 5.11
CA GLY A 55 -7.61 7.98 6.30
C GLY A 55 -8.99 7.41 6.62
N GLU A 56 -9.82 7.24 5.59
CA GLU A 56 -11.14 6.62 5.71
C GLU A 56 -11.02 5.15 6.14
N VAL A 57 -10.11 4.39 5.55
CA VAL A 57 -9.87 2.98 5.91
C VAL A 57 -9.40 2.87 7.37
N LEU A 58 -8.44 3.68 7.80
CA LEU A 58 -7.94 3.68 9.18
C LEU A 58 -9.02 4.10 10.18
N ALA A 59 -9.84 5.09 9.85
CA ALA A 59 -10.96 5.52 10.69
C ALA A 59 -12.05 4.44 10.80
N SER A 60 -12.35 3.74 9.70
CA SER A 60 -13.39 2.70 9.66
C SER A 60 -13.00 1.42 10.41
N THR A 61 -11.72 1.04 10.34
CA THR A 61 -11.22 -0.20 10.95
C THR A 61 -10.69 0.01 12.36
N GLY A 62 -10.25 1.23 12.69
CA GLY A 62 -9.44 1.50 13.89
C GLY A 62 -8.10 0.73 13.90
N GLY A 63 -7.70 0.20 12.74
CA GLY A 63 -6.57 -0.71 12.58
C GLY A 63 -5.35 -0.04 11.95
N ARG A 64 -4.44 -0.87 11.46
CA ARG A 64 -3.20 -0.46 10.79
C ARG A 64 -2.75 -1.52 9.78
N VAL A 65 -1.99 -1.13 8.76
CA VAL A 65 -1.34 -2.11 7.87
C VAL A 65 0.01 -2.56 8.42
N GLU A 66 0.31 -3.85 8.32
CA GLU A 66 1.62 -4.43 8.57
C GLU A 66 2.14 -5.10 7.29
N ILE A 67 3.30 -4.68 6.79
CA ILE A 67 3.99 -5.37 5.68
C ILE A 67 4.55 -6.68 6.22
N THR A 68 4.20 -7.81 5.57
CA THR A 68 4.47 -9.15 6.08
C THR A 68 5.50 -9.94 5.28
N SER A 69 5.99 -9.39 4.17
CA SER A 69 7.08 -9.96 3.39
C SER A 69 8.13 -8.91 3.03
N ARG A 70 9.32 -9.38 2.65
CA ARG A 70 10.20 -8.57 1.80
C ARG A 70 9.55 -8.40 0.42
N PRO A 71 9.76 -7.27 -0.26
CA PRO A 71 9.32 -7.15 -1.64
C PRO A 71 10.16 -8.05 -2.55
N ASN A 72 9.49 -8.86 -3.36
CA ASN A 72 10.08 -9.53 -4.51
C ASN A 72 9.94 -8.60 -5.71
N ALA A 73 10.94 -8.53 -6.58
CA ALA A 73 10.86 -7.69 -7.77
C ALA A 73 11.65 -8.25 -8.95
N HIS A 74 11.23 -7.81 -10.14
CA HIS A 74 11.98 -7.91 -11.38
C HIS A 74 11.57 -6.76 -12.29
N HIS A 75 12.45 -6.32 -13.18
CA HIS A 75 12.17 -5.17 -14.05
C HIS A 75 11.65 -3.97 -13.21
N ASP A 76 10.50 -3.42 -13.59
CA ASP A 76 9.80 -2.31 -12.95
C ASP A 76 8.64 -2.76 -12.05
N VAL A 77 8.51 -4.06 -11.77
CA VAL A 77 7.40 -4.58 -10.96
C VAL A 77 7.88 -5.17 -9.65
N ALA A 78 7.09 -4.94 -8.60
CA ALA A 78 7.31 -5.44 -7.25
C ALA A 78 6.05 -6.12 -6.71
N HIS A 79 6.25 -7.13 -5.86
CA HIS A 79 5.19 -7.86 -5.17
C HIS A 79 5.53 -8.00 -3.68
N PHE A 80 4.57 -7.74 -2.81
CA PHE A 80 4.71 -7.91 -1.37
C PHE A 80 3.38 -8.26 -0.72
N THR A 81 3.43 -8.85 0.48
CA THR A 81 2.23 -9.19 1.27
C THR A 81 2.07 -8.24 2.45
N TRP A 82 0.82 -8.07 2.88
CA TRP A 82 0.47 -7.22 4.01
C TRP A 82 -0.76 -7.75 4.75
N HIS A 83 -0.96 -7.30 5.99
CA HIS A 83 -2.18 -7.54 6.76
C HIS A 83 -2.79 -6.21 7.21
N MET A 84 -4.12 -6.09 7.15
CA MET A 84 -4.85 -5.11 7.94
C MET A 84 -5.09 -5.71 9.33
N VAL A 85 -4.49 -5.11 10.34
CA VAL A 85 -4.57 -5.57 11.74
C VAL A 85 -5.48 -4.64 12.51
N GLY A 86 -6.52 -5.19 13.12
CA GLY A 86 -7.48 -4.47 13.96
C GLY A 86 -6.87 -4.01 15.30
N PRO A 87 -7.59 -3.15 16.04
CA PRO A 87 -7.11 -2.61 17.32
C PRO A 87 -6.90 -3.68 18.40
N ASP A 88 -7.59 -4.82 18.30
CA ASP A 88 -7.45 -5.99 19.17
C ASP A 88 -6.34 -6.96 18.74
N GLY A 89 -5.64 -6.66 17.63
CA GLY A 89 -4.62 -7.51 17.04
C GLY A 89 -5.16 -8.58 16.09
N ALA A 90 -6.47 -8.66 15.85
CA ALA A 90 -7.03 -9.58 14.88
C ALA A 90 -6.64 -9.17 13.45
N ILE A 91 -6.33 -10.16 12.60
CA ILE A 91 -6.11 -9.92 11.17
C ILE A 91 -7.47 -9.78 10.50
N LEU A 92 -7.83 -8.55 10.10
CA LEU A 92 -9.08 -8.24 9.43
C LEU A 92 -9.04 -8.63 7.95
N VAL A 93 -7.89 -8.36 7.30
CA VAL A 93 -7.66 -8.67 5.88
C VAL A 93 -6.24 -9.16 5.72
N ARG A 94 -6.07 -10.21 4.93
CA ARG A 94 -4.77 -10.62 4.37
C ARG A 94 -4.73 -10.15 2.93
N GLY A 95 -3.66 -9.53 2.50
CA GLY A 95 -3.56 -9.05 1.14
C GLY A 95 -2.17 -9.16 0.56
N HIS A 96 -2.10 -8.99 -0.75
CA HIS A 96 -0.86 -8.87 -1.47
C HIS A 96 -1.00 -7.85 -2.61
N ASP A 97 0.02 -7.03 -2.77
CA ASP A 97 0.03 -5.93 -3.72
C ASP A 97 1.07 -6.19 -4.80
N MET A 98 0.71 -5.87 -6.04
CA MET A 98 1.64 -5.73 -7.16
C MET A 98 1.78 -4.26 -7.52
N ALA A 99 2.98 -3.72 -7.39
CA ALA A 99 3.32 -2.36 -7.73
C ALA A 99 4.11 -2.30 -9.04
N THR A 100 3.83 -1.30 -9.88
CA THR A 100 4.70 -0.86 -10.97
C THR A 100 5.42 0.41 -10.51
N LEU A 101 6.74 0.44 -10.67
CA LEU A 101 7.60 1.56 -10.27
C LEU A 101 7.92 2.44 -11.48
N ASP A 102 8.00 3.74 -11.28
CA ASP A 102 8.55 4.66 -12.27
C ASP A 102 10.09 4.62 -12.30
N THR A 103 10.69 5.41 -13.19
CA THR A 103 12.14 5.51 -13.33
C THR A 103 12.84 6.06 -12.09
N ASP A 104 12.12 6.71 -11.17
CA ASP A 104 12.63 7.26 -9.92
C ASP A 104 12.50 6.28 -8.74
N GLY A 105 11.89 5.11 -8.97
CA GLY A 105 11.63 4.08 -7.97
C GLY A 105 10.40 4.35 -7.10
N ARG A 106 9.51 5.27 -7.52
CA ARG A 106 8.22 5.53 -6.88
C ARG A 106 7.15 4.64 -7.45
N ILE A 107 6.13 4.33 -6.66
CA ILE A 107 4.98 3.55 -7.09
C ILE A 107 4.12 4.38 -8.04
N ALA A 108 4.08 3.98 -9.31
CA ALA A 108 3.27 4.56 -10.38
C ALA A 108 1.88 3.90 -10.47
N ARG A 109 1.79 2.63 -10.09
CA ARG A 109 0.52 1.88 -10.02
C ARG A 109 0.63 0.81 -8.96
N LEU A 110 -0.45 0.55 -8.24
CA LEU A 110 -0.55 -0.57 -7.30
C LEU A 110 -1.89 -1.28 -7.47
N ALA A 111 -1.83 -2.59 -7.65
CA ALA A 111 -2.99 -3.48 -7.69
C ALA A 111 -2.95 -4.45 -6.50
N GLY A 112 -3.87 -4.27 -5.56
CA GLY A 112 -4.03 -5.11 -4.39
C GLY A 112 -5.07 -6.21 -4.59
N PHE A 113 -4.86 -7.33 -3.92
CA PHE A 113 -5.77 -8.46 -3.83
C PHE A 113 -5.94 -8.87 -2.38
N PHE A 114 -7.12 -9.39 -2.03
CA PHE A 114 -7.41 -9.90 -0.70
C PHE A 114 -7.45 -11.42 -0.70
N GLY A 115 -6.72 -12.03 0.21
CA GLY A 115 -6.51 -13.47 0.27
C GLY A 115 -5.66 -13.98 -0.90
N ASP A 116 -5.45 -15.30 -0.90
CA ASP A 116 -4.88 -15.99 -2.05
C ASP A 116 -6.01 -16.35 -3.03
N PRO A 117 -5.72 -16.43 -4.34
CA PRO A 117 -6.67 -17.02 -5.27
C PRO A 117 -6.97 -18.47 -4.88
N ASP A 118 -8.16 -18.96 -5.26
CA ASP A 118 -8.51 -20.36 -5.05
C ASP A 118 -7.47 -21.28 -5.68
N PRO A 119 -7.04 -22.35 -4.97
CA PRO A 119 -6.11 -23.30 -5.53
C PRO A 119 -6.73 -24.00 -6.74
N LEU A 120 -5.87 -24.43 -7.68
CA LEU A 120 -6.30 -25.39 -8.69
C LEU A 120 -6.76 -26.66 -7.99
N ALA A 121 -7.87 -27.23 -8.46
CA ALA A 121 -8.41 -28.50 -7.96
C ALA A 121 -7.43 -29.67 -8.12
#